data_AF-A0A7Y2CLY5-F1
#
_entry.id   AF-A0A7Y2CLY5-F1
#
_cell.length_a   1.000
_cell.length_b   1.000
_cell.length_c   1.000
_cell.angle_alpha   90.00
_cell.angle_beta   90.00
_cell.angle_gamma   90.00
#
_symmetry.space_group_name_H-M   'P 1'
#
loop_
_entity.id
_entity.type
_entity.pdbx_description
1 polymer ?
#
loop_
_entity_poly.entity_id
_entity_poly.type
_entity_poly.pdbx_seq_one_letter_code
_entity_poly.pdbx_strand_id
1 'polypeptide(L)'
;LEVSSGGTEIYVAALGSRKVGVLDAAGNIVRRIDVGDGPAGVALDETRNRLYVVNRFASSLSVVDLTDDSSVEVPLGFDPSHPDIRDGRALLYDGELSSAHGDLACATCHIFGGMDNIAWDLGDPTGAFVPPGGGLGLQGFHPMKGPMTTQSLKGLTSTEPLHWRGDRAGFQDFNGAFTSLMGRTSQLTSGEMQLFEDFVLTMAYPPSPFRNLDGSHLPSINGADPASGESLYLTGGLVGGLECVSCHALPTGENGLIIPAVALQEDQDMVVPQLRNMYEKTRFDETAGTNVRGFGYTHDGAIDDLFTFLDFSGFNFNSTADQEDVAAFLMAFETGTHAAVGAQWTMDGTNEPAGIGRVNTLVAEADAGLIGLIAKGRDGSGEPRGWVYETGGNWQPDRAAEPVTTLGALNAAAADGAEITFTAVLPGEQFRLGVDRDEDTYLDRDEIDVGADPYDPLSTPATVVGAPLIAASGPASAELWLKGANPARSASRFGVRLDRRGPARLEVFDVTGRRVRTLFNGVQPAGAAERNWDLRDAAGRPVSAGLYFVRLTSDHG
;
A
#
# COMPACT_ATOMS: atom_id res chain seq x y z
N LEU A 1 -14.78 5.82 16.03
CA LEU A 1 -15.23 6.05 17.42
C LEU A 1 -16.67 6.50 17.37
N GLU A 2 -17.44 6.27 18.43
CA GLU A 2 -18.81 6.78 18.56
C GLU A 2 -18.97 7.44 19.93
N VAL A 3 -19.81 8.46 20.03
CA VAL A 3 -20.06 9.19 21.27
C VAL A 3 -21.54 9.09 21.60
N SER A 4 -21.84 8.66 22.82
CA SER A 4 -23.22 8.64 23.33
C SER A 4 -23.88 10.03 23.25
N SER A 5 -25.19 10.09 23.07
CA SER A 5 -25.97 11.33 22.95
C SER A 5 -25.83 12.26 24.16
N GLY A 6 -25.58 11.67 25.34
CA GLY A 6 -25.28 12.40 26.58
C GLY A 6 -23.82 12.85 26.72
N GLY A 7 -22.92 12.44 25.84
CA GLY A 7 -21.48 12.75 25.90
C GLY A 7 -20.75 12.09 27.07
N THR A 8 -21.36 11.09 27.71
CA THR A 8 -20.82 10.43 28.92
C THR A 8 -19.92 9.25 28.61
N GLU A 9 -20.17 8.58 27.50
CA GLU A 9 -19.40 7.44 27.02
C GLU A 9 -18.91 7.67 25.58
N ILE A 10 -17.67 7.27 25.33
CA ILE A 10 -17.00 7.28 24.02
C ILE A 10 -16.53 5.85 23.73
N TYR A 11 -16.98 5.29 22.62
CA TYR A 11 -16.67 3.93 22.19
C TYR A 11 -15.55 3.96 21.14
N VAL A 12 -14.43 3.30 21.43
CA VAL A 12 -13.23 3.30 20.58
C VAL A 12 -12.86 1.86 20.22
N ALA A 13 -12.91 1.53 18.94
CA ALA A 13 -12.42 0.25 18.44
C ALA A 13 -10.90 0.14 18.62
N ALA A 14 -10.43 -0.92 19.27
CA ALA A 14 -9.02 -1.17 19.51
C ALA A 14 -8.53 -2.32 18.62
N LEU A 15 -8.24 -1.97 17.36
CA LEU A 15 -7.93 -2.87 16.24
C LEU A 15 -7.02 -4.05 16.60
N GLY A 16 -6.01 -3.83 17.43
CA GLY A 16 -5.02 -4.85 17.78
C GLY A 16 -5.34 -5.73 19.01
N SER A 17 -6.52 -5.60 19.62
CA SER A 17 -6.77 -6.22 20.94
C SER A 17 -8.12 -6.91 21.12
N ARG A 18 -8.85 -7.14 20.01
CA ARG A 18 -10.20 -7.75 20.01
C ARG A 18 -11.19 -7.06 20.95
N LYS A 19 -10.99 -5.75 21.18
CA LYS A 19 -11.74 -4.98 22.19
C LYS A 19 -12.29 -3.68 21.64
N VAL A 20 -13.37 -3.23 22.26
CA VAL A 20 -13.79 -1.82 22.26
C VAL A 20 -13.48 -1.24 23.63
N GLY A 21 -12.67 -0.18 23.66
CA GLY A 21 -12.47 0.64 24.85
C GLY A 21 -13.65 1.61 25.01
N VAL A 22 -14.25 1.64 26.19
CA VAL A 22 -15.25 2.64 26.55
C VAL A 22 -14.60 3.66 27.46
N LEU A 23 -14.60 4.91 27.03
CA LEU A 23 -14.00 6.03 27.74
C LEU A 23 -15.10 6.93 28.32
N ASP A 24 -14.83 7.55 29.46
CA ASP A 24 -15.66 8.63 29.98
C ASP A 24 -15.43 9.95 29.22
N ALA A 25 -16.20 10.99 29.57
CA ALA A 25 -16.05 12.33 28.98
C ALA A 25 -14.68 12.99 29.23
N ALA A 26 -13.90 12.49 30.20
CA ALA A 26 -12.54 12.94 30.49
C ALA A 26 -11.47 12.10 29.76
N GLY A 27 -11.88 11.10 28.98
CA GLY A 27 -10.99 10.22 28.23
C GLY A 27 -10.43 9.04 29.02
N ASN A 28 -10.89 8.78 30.25
CA ASN A 28 -10.44 7.63 31.03
C ASN A 28 -11.15 6.36 30.54
N ILE A 29 -10.40 5.29 30.33
CA ILE A 29 -10.99 3.98 30.00
C ILE A 29 -11.73 3.43 31.23
N VAL A 30 -13.05 3.36 31.16
CA VAL A 30 -13.92 2.86 32.23
C VAL A 30 -14.35 1.40 32.03
N ARG A 31 -14.31 0.91 30.78
CA ARG A 31 -14.74 -0.45 30.41
C ARG A 31 -14.03 -0.94 29.17
N ARG A 32 -13.95 -2.26 29.00
CA ARG A 32 -13.45 -2.92 27.79
C ARG A 32 -14.44 -4.02 27.43
N ILE A 33 -14.94 -3.99 26.20
CA ILE A 33 -15.91 -4.95 25.66
C ILE A 33 -15.16 -5.89 24.73
N ASP A 34 -15.32 -7.20 24.92
CA ASP A 34 -14.74 -8.21 24.04
C ASP A 34 -15.59 -8.36 22.75
N VAL A 35 -14.92 -8.38 21.60
CA VAL A 35 -15.49 -8.46 20.26
C VAL A 35 -14.64 -9.37 19.36
N GLY A 36 -14.96 -9.44 18.08
CA GLY A 36 -14.22 -10.26 17.11
C GLY A 36 -12.88 -9.67 16.68
N ASP A 37 -12.20 -10.36 15.76
CA ASP A 37 -10.85 -10.00 15.34
C ASP A 37 -10.76 -8.75 14.48
N GLY A 38 -9.88 -7.84 14.88
CA GLY A 38 -9.62 -6.60 14.14
C GLY A 38 -10.76 -5.60 14.19
N PRO A 39 -11.26 -5.19 15.37
CA PRO A 39 -12.33 -4.20 15.44
C PRO A 39 -11.86 -2.86 14.84
N ALA A 40 -12.50 -2.42 13.76
CA ALA A 40 -12.05 -1.26 12.97
C ALA A 40 -13.05 -0.10 12.93
N GLY A 41 -14.33 -0.38 13.13
CA GLY A 41 -15.41 0.60 13.09
C GLY A 41 -16.48 0.25 14.11
N VAL A 42 -17.17 1.28 14.60
CA VAL A 42 -18.21 1.18 15.62
C VAL A 42 -19.42 2.00 15.16
N ALA A 43 -20.62 1.52 15.43
CA ALA A 43 -21.87 2.26 15.24
C ALA A 43 -22.77 2.04 16.46
N LEU A 44 -23.26 3.13 17.05
CA LEU A 44 -24.04 3.11 18.29
C LEU A 44 -25.53 3.27 18.01
N ASP A 45 -26.34 2.34 18.52
CA ASP A 45 -27.81 2.40 18.51
C ASP A 45 -28.33 2.42 19.95
N GLU A 46 -28.39 3.62 20.53
CA GLU A 46 -28.85 3.84 21.90
C GLU A 46 -30.31 3.42 22.10
N THR A 47 -31.15 3.53 21.06
CA THR A 47 -32.58 3.20 21.17
C THR A 47 -32.81 1.71 21.43
N ARG A 48 -31.91 0.86 20.94
CA ARG A 48 -31.94 -0.58 21.14
C ARG A 48 -30.89 -1.07 22.15
N ASN A 49 -30.13 -0.15 22.74
CA ASN A 49 -29.00 -0.43 23.62
C ASN A 49 -27.95 -1.34 22.97
N ARG A 50 -27.60 -1.06 21.71
CA ARG A 50 -26.67 -1.89 20.92
C ARG A 50 -25.49 -1.11 20.40
N LEU A 51 -24.34 -1.78 20.34
CA LEU A 51 -23.18 -1.33 19.59
C LEU A 51 -22.86 -2.36 18.51
N TYR A 52 -22.64 -1.89 17.29
CA TYR A 52 -22.22 -2.72 16.15
C TYR A 52 -20.75 -2.47 15.88
N VAL A 53 -19.96 -3.52 15.77
CA VAL A 53 -18.50 -3.44 15.59
C VAL A 53 -18.09 -4.28 14.40
N VAL A 54 -17.46 -3.66 13.40
CA VAL A 54 -16.90 -4.41 12.26
C VAL A 54 -15.54 -4.98 12.62
N ASN A 55 -15.42 -6.29 12.50
CA ASN A 55 -14.23 -7.08 12.81
C ASN A 55 -13.52 -7.40 11.48
N ARG A 56 -12.55 -6.56 11.10
CA ARG A 56 -11.92 -6.57 9.78
C ARG A 56 -11.11 -7.83 9.52
N PHE A 57 -10.52 -8.45 10.54
CA PHE A 57 -9.71 -9.66 10.32
C PHE A 57 -10.62 -10.89 10.23
N ALA A 58 -11.66 -10.96 11.06
CA ALA A 58 -12.64 -12.05 11.05
C ALA A 58 -13.66 -11.97 9.91
N SER A 59 -13.74 -10.84 9.20
CA SER A 59 -14.81 -10.56 8.23
C SER A 59 -16.21 -10.77 8.86
N SER A 60 -16.39 -10.24 10.07
CA SER A 60 -17.61 -10.39 10.87
C SER A 60 -18.07 -9.05 11.47
N LEU A 61 -19.29 -9.03 11.99
CA LEU A 61 -19.89 -7.94 12.74
C LEU A 61 -20.21 -8.43 14.15
N SER A 62 -19.62 -7.84 15.19
CA SER A 62 -20.08 -8.05 16.56
C SER A 62 -21.29 -7.16 16.83
N VAL A 63 -22.39 -7.77 17.25
CA VAL A 63 -23.57 -7.08 17.81
C VAL A 63 -23.46 -7.19 19.33
N VAL A 64 -23.17 -6.06 19.99
CA VAL A 64 -22.98 -5.95 21.44
C VAL A 64 -24.27 -5.48 22.10
N ASP A 65 -24.70 -6.14 23.17
CA ASP A 65 -25.71 -5.63 24.10
C ASP A 65 -25.03 -4.79 25.18
N LEU A 66 -25.36 -3.50 25.25
CA LEU A 66 -24.71 -2.57 26.19
C LEU A 66 -25.24 -2.69 27.62
N THR A 67 -26.17 -3.61 27.89
CA THR A 67 -26.67 -3.90 29.24
C THR A 67 -25.68 -4.73 30.04
N ASP A 68 -25.04 -5.70 29.37
CA ASP A 68 -24.14 -6.68 29.98
C ASP A 68 -22.83 -6.89 29.23
N ASP A 69 -22.61 -6.16 28.13
CA ASP A 69 -21.45 -6.20 27.25
C ASP A 69 -21.24 -7.54 26.52
N SER A 70 -22.27 -8.38 26.48
CA SER A 70 -22.23 -9.58 25.67
C SER A 70 -22.25 -9.24 24.19
N SER A 71 -21.49 -9.99 23.38
CA SER A 71 -21.45 -9.80 21.94
C SER A 71 -21.75 -11.09 21.20
N VAL A 72 -22.44 -10.97 20.07
CA VAL A 72 -22.68 -12.06 19.12
C VAL A 72 -22.06 -11.67 17.78
N GLU A 73 -21.22 -12.53 17.22
CA GLU A 73 -20.65 -12.32 15.89
C GLU A 73 -21.57 -12.82 14.78
N VAL A 74 -21.69 -12.00 13.74
CA VAL A 74 -22.41 -12.30 12.50
C VAL A 74 -21.42 -12.22 11.34
N PRO A 75 -21.22 -13.29 10.55
CA PRO A 75 -20.35 -13.24 9.37
C PRO A 75 -20.84 -12.20 8.36
N LEU A 76 -19.90 -11.44 7.77
CA LEU A 76 -20.21 -10.50 6.68
C LEU A 76 -20.16 -11.16 5.30
N GLY A 77 -19.62 -12.38 5.20
CA GLY A 77 -19.45 -13.09 3.93
C GLY A 77 -18.04 -12.93 3.36
N PHE A 78 -17.94 -12.81 2.04
CA PHE A 78 -16.67 -12.71 1.32
C PHE A 78 -15.90 -11.44 1.66
N ASP A 79 -14.59 -11.57 1.87
CA ASP A 79 -13.68 -10.43 1.92
C ASP A 79 -13.03 -10.24 0.54
N PRO A 80 -13.37 -9.16 -0.18
CA PRO A 80 -12.83 -8.88 -1.52
C PRO A 80 -11.41 -8.29 -1.47
N SER A 81 -10.77 -8.25 -0.30
CA SER A 81 -9.35 -7.90 -0.20
C SER A 81 -8.49 -8.97 -0.85
N HIS A 82 -7.44 -8.56 -1.56
CA HIS A 82 -6.44 -9.48 -2.10
C HIS A 82 -5.92 -10.45 -1.01
N PRO A 83 -5.71 -11.75 -1.30
CA PRO A 83 -5.31 -12.75 -0.31
C PRO A 83 -4.07 -12.36 0.51
N ASP A 84 -3.06 -11.76 -0.12
CA ASP A 84 -1.86 -11.28 0.57
C ASP A 84 -2.17 -10.22 1.64
N ILE A 85 -3.20 -9.39 1.42
CA ILE A 85 -3.70 -8.43 2.42
C ILE A 85 -4.50 -9.17 3.49
N ARG A 86 -5.42 -10.04 3.05
CA ARG A 86 -6.35 -10.74 3.95
C ARG A 86 -5.63 -11.61 4.96
N ASP A 87 -4.70 -12.42 4.47
CA ASP A 87 -4.10 -13.52 5.21
C ASP A 87 -2.92 -13.04 6.07
N GLY A 88 -2.26 -11.94 5.69
CA GLY A 88 -1.09 -11.40 6.42
C GLY A 88 -1.37 -10.23 7.37
N ARG A 89 -2.47 -9.48 7.22
CA ARG A 89 -2.70 -8.24 7.99
C ARG A 89 -2.70 -8.39 9.51
N ALA A 90 -3.18 -9.51 10.04
CA ALA A 90 -3.20 -9.74 11.48
C ALA A 90 -1.78 -9.70 12.08
N LEU A 91 -0.75 -10.12 11.33
CA LEU A 91 0.63 -10.17 11.81
C LEU A 91 1.24 -8.77 12.06
N LEU A 92 0.70 -7.73 11.41
CA LEU A 92 1.08 -6.34 11.68
C LEU A 92 0.28 -5.76 12.86
N TYR A 93 -1.03 -6.01 12.90
CA TYR A 93 -1.96 -5.25 13.72
C TYR A 93 -2.38 -5.94 15.02
N ASP A 94 -2.47 -7.26 15.06
CA ASP A 94 -2.99 -8.01 16.20
C ASP A 94 -1.91 -8.21 17.25
N GLY A 95 -2.08 -7.56 18.40
CA GLY A 95 -1.14 -7.63 19.51
C GLY A 95 -1.19 -8.96 20.27
N GLU A 96 -2.33 -9.65 20.28
CA GLU A 96 -2.45 -10.99 20.86
C GLU A 96 -1.71 -12.03 19.99
N LEU A 97 -1.73 -11.84 18.67
CA LEU A 97 -0.98 -12.66 17.73
C LEU A 97 0.51 -12.29 17.70
N SER A 98 0.87 -11.01 17.72
CA SER A 98 2.24 -10.56 17.43
C SER A 98 3.10 -10.31 18.67
N SER A 99 2.54 -10.26 19.88
CA SER A 99 3.28 -10.03 21.13
C SER A 99 2.93 -11.00 22.24
N ALA A 100 3.75 -11.06 23.29
CA ALA A 100 3.46 -11.88 24.47
C ALA A 100 2.41 -11.28 25.41
N HIS A 101 2.28 -9.95 25.45
CA HIS A 101 1.41 -9.26 26.40
C HIS A 101 0.03 -8.91 25.84
N GLY A 102 -0.14 -8.96 24.51
CA GLY A 102 -1.42 -8.67 23.86
C GLY A 102 -1.75 -7.18 23.73
N ASP A 103 -0.82 -6.30 24.11
CA ASP A 103 -1.00 -4.84 24.19
C ASP A 103 -0.14 -4.07 23.19
N LEU A 104 0.79 -4.74 22.51
CA LEU A 104 1.67 -4.18 21.48
C LEU A 104 1.56 -5.01 20.21
N ALA A 105 1.60 -4.34 19.06
CA ALA A 105 1.75 -4.98 17.76
C ALA A 105 2.84 -4.25 16.96
N CYS A 106 3.28 -4.83 15.85
CA CYS A 106 4.21 -4.14 14.95
C CYS A 106 3.63 -2.78 14.49
N ALA A 107 2.30 -2.71 14.34
CA ALA A 107 1.55 -1.49 14.01
C ALA A 107 1.63 -0.38 15.06
N THR A 108 2.01 -0.69 16.31
CA THR A 108 2.16 0.32 17.36
C THR A 108 3.25 1.32 16.99
N CYS A 109 4.36 0.84 16.42
CA CYS A 109 5.42 1.69 15.87
C CYS A 109 5.21 1.96 14.38
N HIS A 110 4.77 0.97 13.61
CA HIS A 110 4.51 1.11 12.17
C HIS A 110 3.02 1.42 11.89
N ILE A 111 2.56 2.59 12.33
CA ILE A 111 1.14 2.98 12.28
C ILE A 111 0.62 2.94 10.84
N PHE A 112 -0.27 1.99 10.54
CA PHE A 112 -0.75 1.67 9.18
C PHE A 112 0.38 1.47 8.16
N GLY A 113 1.47 0.82 8.59
CA GLY A 113 2.69 0.64 7.81
C GLY A 113 3.54 1.89 7.65
N GLY A 114 3.12 3.03 8.22
CA GLY A 114 3.92 4.25 8.29
C GLY A 114 4.87 4.23 9.49
N MET A 115 5.00 5.38 10.12
CA MET A 115 5.88 5.62 11.26
C MET A 115 5.06 6.26 12.39
N ASP A 116 5.32 5.85 13.63
CA ASP A 116 4.93 6.56 14.86
C ASP A 116 5.67 7.89 15.02
N ASN A 117 6.66 8.07 14.15
CA ASN A 117 7.61 9.14 14.04
C ASN A 117 8.65 9.15 15.19
N ILE A 118 8.50 8.38 16.25
CA ILE A 118 9.36 8.44 17.45
C ILE A 118 10.75 7.85 17.17
N ALA A 119 11.78 8.40 17.81
CA ALA A 119 13.11 7.80 17.90
C ALA A 119 13.21 6.87 19.11
N TRP A 120 13.66 5.64 18.88
CA TRP A 120 13.77 4.60 19.89
C TRP A 120 15.19 4.07 20.02
N ASP A 121 15.67 3.85 21.24
CA ASP A 121 16.90 3.07 21.48
C ASP A 121 16.53 1.62 21.80
N LEU A 122 16.27 0.83 20.75
CA LEU A 122 15.90 -0.60 20.85
C LEU A 122 17.09 -1.52 20.59
N GLY A 123 18.27 -1.12 21.09
CA GLY A 123 19.46 -1.95 21.09
C GLY A 123 19.35 -3.18 21.98
N ASP A 124 20.13 -4.21 21.66
CA ASP A 124 20.30 -5.38 22.52
C ASP A 124 21.54 -5.17 23.41
N PRO A 125 21.39 -4.80 24.69
CA PRO A 125 22.52 -4.60 25.59
C PRO A 125 23.24 -5.90 25.94
N THR A 126 22.66 -7.06 25.63
CA THR A 126 23.24 -8.38 25.87
C THR A 126 23.88 -8.99 24.63
N GLY A 127 23.67 -8.38 23.47
CA GLY A 127 24.18 -8.86 22.20
C GLY A 127 25.70 -8.77 22.09
N ALA A 128 26.26 -9.47 21.10
CA ALA A 128 27.67 -9.39 20.76
C ALA A 128 27.90 -8.53 19.51
N PHE A 129 29.05 -7.86 19.44
CA PHE A 129 29.49 -7.19 18.22
C PHE A 129 29.59 -8.17 17.06
N VAL A 130 29.01 -7.80 15.91
CA VAL A 130 29.12 -8.57 14.67
C VAL A 130 30.29 -8.00 13.85
N PRO A 131 31.32 -8.80 13.52
CA PRO A 131 32.50 -8.30 12.82
C PRO A 131 32.24 -8.03 11.32
N PRO A 132 33.13 -7.27 10.65
CA PRO A 132 33.08 -7.06 9.21
C PRO A 132 32.98 -8.37 8.40
N GLY A 133 32.28 -8.33 7.26
CA GLY A 133 32.22 -9.45 6.30
C GLY A 133 31.05 -10.44 6.47
N GLY A 134 30.09 -10.15 7.36
CA GLY A 134 28.90 -10.98 7.63
C GLY A 134 27.82 -11.07 6.55
N GLY A 135 28.16 -10.84 5.26
CA GLY A 135 27.26 -11.12 4.12
C GLY A 135 26.73 -9.91 3.34
N LEU A 136 26.78 -8.70 3.92
CA LEU A 136 26.32 -7.46 3.27
C LEU A 136 27.42 -6.41 3.04
N GLY A 137 28.69 -6.78 3.22
CA GLY A 137 29.83 -5.87 3.01
C GLY A 137 30.02 -4.79 4.10
N LEU A 138 29.23 -4.84 5.17
CA LEU A 138 29.32 -3.92 6.33
C LEU A 138 30.66 -4.02 7.07
N GLN A 139 31.07 -2.91 7.70
CA GLN A 139 32.26 -2.84 8.57
C GLN A 139 32.02 -3.39 9.99
N GLY A 140 31.02 -4.26 10.14
CA GLY A 140 30.53 -4.77 11.41
C GLY A 140 29.48 -3.85 12.04
N PHE A 141 28.75 -4.34 13.02
CA PHE A 141 27.73 -3.55 13.71
C PHE A 141 27.62 -3.91 15.20
N HIS A 142 27.35 -2.89 16.00
CA HIS A 142 27.20 -3.00 17.44
C HIS A 142 25.74 -3.37 17.81
N PRO A 143 25.52 -4.25 18.81
CA PRO A 143 24.18 -4.71 19.18
C PRO A 143 23.34 -3.59 19.82
N MET A 144 23.96 -2.66 20.56
CA MET A 144 23.35 -1.37 20.86
C MET A 144 23.39 -0.49 19.62
N LYS A 145 22.22 0.03 19.24
CA LYS A 145 22.03 0.78 17.99
C LYS A 145 22.07 2.28 18.18
N GLY A 146 21.74 2.76 19.38
CA GLY A 146 21.42 4.17 19.60
C GLY A 146 20.00 4.49 19.11
N PRO A 147 19.57 5.75 19.28
CA PRO A 147 18.27 6.22 18.83
C PRO A 147 18.07 6.02 17.31
N MET A 148 16.95 5.38 16.96
CA MET A 148 16.53 5.18 15.58
C MET A 148 15.03 5.47 15.44
N THR A 149 14.69 6.32 14.48
CA THR A 149 13.32 6.61 14.07
C THR A 149 12.74 5.40 13.35
N THR A 150 11.45 5.16 13.57
CA THR A 150 10.74 4.08 12.87
C THR A 150 10.72 4.34 11.36
N GLN A 151 11.24 3.40 10.56
CA GLN A 151 11.13 3.47 9.10
C GLN A 151 9.76 2.96 8.64
N SER A 152 9.23 3.57 7.58
CA SER A 152 7.97 3.13 6.96
C SER A 152 8.12 1.74 6.32
N LEU A 153 7.10 0.90 6.49
CA LEU A 153 6.94 -0.38 5.80
C LEU A 153 6.33 -0.23 4.40
N LYS A 154 5.88 0.97 4.03
CA LYS A 154 5.33 1.25 2.70
C LYS A 154 6.44 1.32 1.66
N GLY A 155 6.16 0.75 0.49
CA GLY A 155 7.03 0.80 -0.68
C GLY A 155 8.32 -0.02 -0.56
N LEU A 156 8.38 -1.03 0.33
CA LEU A 156 9.63 -1.77 0.56
C LEU A 156 10.09 -2.66 -0.61
N THR A 157 9.26 -2.85 -1.63
CA THR A 157 9.62 -3.64 -2.81
C THR A 157 10.91 -3.16 -3.46
N SER A 158 11.93 -4.02 -3.49
CA SER A 158 13.24 -3.76 -4.11
C SER A 158 14.02 -2.59 -3.47
N THR A 159 13.86 -2.41 -2.16
CA THR A 159 14.55 -1.38 -1.36
C THR A 159 15.60 -1.97 -0.42
N GLU A 160 15.93 -3.25 -0.58
CA GLU A 160 16.93 -3.94 0.21
C GLU A 160 18.36 -3.41 -0.07
N PRO A 161 19.26 -3.43 0.93
CA PRO A 161 19.08 -3.96 2.29
C PRO A 161 18.27 -3.01 3.19
N LEU A 162 17.56 -3.60 4.14
CA LEU A 162 16.62 -2.92 5.03
C LEU A 162 17.26 -2.55 6.38
N HIS A 163 16.50 -1.78 7.17
CA HIS A 163 16.91 -1.15 8.44
C HIS A 163 17.92 -0.02 8.22
N TRP A 164 17.96 0.98 9.11
CA TRP A 164 18.84 2.16 8.99
C TRP A 164 20.31 1.81 8.71
N ARG A 165 20.79 0.67 9.22
CA ARG A 165 22.18 0.22 9.04
C ARG A 165 22.42 -0.68 7.83
N GLY A 166 21.37 -1.02 7.07
CA GLY A 166 21.46 -2.04 6.01
C GLY A 166 21.87 -3.42 6.53
N ASP A 167 21.61 -3.74 7.81
CA ASP A 167 21.97 -5.01 8.47
C ASP A 167 20.89 -6.10 8.34
N ARG A 168 19.94 -5.90 7.42
CA ARG A 168 18.89 -6.85 7.06
C ARG A 168 18.87 -7.01 5.55
N ALA A 169 19.11 -8.22 5.06
CA ALA A 169 19.14 -8.50 3.62
C ALA A 169 17.73 -8.51 3.01
N GLY A 170 16.68 -8.63 3.83
CA GLY A 170 15.28 -8.58 3.42
C GLY A 170 14.34 -8.68 4.62
N PHE A 171 13.03 -8.63 4.37
CA PHE A 171 12.02 -8.52 5.43
C PHE A 171 12.00 -9.73 6.38
N GLN A 172 12.29 -10.92 5.88
CA GLN A 172 12.37 -12.15 6.68
C GLN A 172 13.41 -12.07 7.82
N ASP A 173 14.46 -11.24 7.68
CA ASP A 173 15.51 -11.10 8.70
C ASP A 173 15.00 -10.38 9.97
N PHE A 174 13.78 -9.83 9.95
CA PHE A 174 13.12 -9.23 11.12
C PHE A 174 12.39 -10.24 12.02
N ASN A 175 12.31 -11.54 11.65
CA ASN A 175 11.57 -12.53 12.44
C ASN A 175 12.07 -12.65 13.91
N GLY A 176 13.36 -12.36 14.14
CA GLY A 176 13.92 -12.31 15.50
C GLY A 176 13.24 -11.28 16.43
N ALA A 177 12.69 -10.20 15.88
CA ALA A 177 12.04 -9.13 16.64
C ALA A 177 10.79 -9.62 17.41
N PHE A 178 10.10 -10.65 16.92
CA PHE A 178 8.97 -11.25 17.64
C PHE A 178 9.37 -11.77 19.01
N THR A 179 10.59 -12.33 19.13
CA THR A 179 11.12 -12.79 20.41
C THR A 179 11.86 -11.71 21.18
N SER A 180 12.72 -10.94 20.51
CA SER A 180 13.63 -10.01 21.20
C SER A 180 12.96 -8.68 21.57
N LEU A 181 11.94 -8.25 20.83
CA LEU A 181 11.26 -6.98 21.02
C LEU A 181 9.80 -7.18 21.46
N MET A 182 9.04 -8.03 20.77
CA MET A 182 7.63 -8.27 21.09
C MET A 182 7.42 -9.29 22.23
N GLY A 183 8.50 -9.88 22.74
CA GLY A 183 8.50 -10.74 23.92
C GLY A 183 7.92 -12.15 23.73
N ARG A 184 7.59 -12.56 22.50
CA ARG A 184 7.06 -13.92 22.24
C ARG A 184 8.06 -14.99 22.66
N THR A 185 7.53 -16.15 23.03
CA THR A 185 8.35 -17.32 23.38
C THR A 185 9.07 -17.94 22.17
N SER A 186 8.57 -17.68 20.96
CA SER A 186 9.17 -18.16 19.72
C SER A 186 8.94 -17.17 18.57
N GLN A 187 9.82 -17.24 17.58
CA GLN A 187 9.64 -16.57 16.29
C GLN A 187 8.39 -17.09 15.57
N LEU A 188 7.95 -16.36 14.54
CA LEU A 188 6.95 -16.86 13.61
C LEU A 188 7.51 -18.06 12.83
N THR A 189 6.63 -18.98 12.45
CA THR A 189 6.97 -20.02 11.49
C THR A 189 7.34 -19.40 10.14
N SER A 190 8.06 -20.14 9.29
CA SER A 190 8.38 -19.67 7.94
C SER A 190 7.14 -19.36 7.10
N GLY A 191 6.01 -20.05 7.34
CA GLY A 191 4.75 -19.78 6.64
C GLY A 191 4.11 -18.47 7.10
N GLU A 192 4.01 -18.25 8.42
CA GLU A 192 3.47 -16.99 8.97
C GLU A 192 4.35 -15.80 8.56
N MET A 193 5.67 -15.93 8.68
CA MET A 193 6.58 -14.85 8.31
C MET A 193 6.51 -14.54 6.80
N GLN A 194 6.18 -15.54 5.98
CA GLN A 194 5.92 -15.33 4.57
C GLN A 194 4.63 -14.55 4.30
N LEU A 195 3.53 -14.89 5.00
CA LEU A 195 2.28 -14.12 4.92
C LEU A 195 2.49 -12.68 5.36
N PHE A 196 3.34 -12.44 6.37
CA PHE A 196 3.65 -11.08 6.82
C PHE A 196 4.44 -10.30 5.76
N GLU A 197 5.46 -10.92 5.17
CA GLU A 197 6.21 -10.30 4.06
C GLU A 197 5.30 -9.98 2.87
N ASP A 198 4.44 -10.92 2.47
CA ASP A 198 3.51 -10.71 1.36
C ASP A 198 2.59 -9.53 1.62
N PHE A 199 2.04 -9.41 2.84
CA PHE A 199 1.24 -8.27 3.24
C PHE A 199 2.01 -6.94 3.25
N VAL A 200 3.22 -6.92 3.80
CA VAL A 200 4.03 -5.69 3.86
C VAL A 200 4.39 -5.20 2.46
N LEU A 201 4.69 -6.13 1.53
CA LEU A 201 4.99 -5.78 0.14
C LEU A 201 3.78 -5.25 -0.64
N THR A 202 2.53 -5.43 -0.15
CA THR A 202 1.36 -4.78 -0.75
C THR A 202 1.19 -3.32 -0.31
N MET A 203 1.96 -2.83 0.66
CA MET A 203 1.79 -1.48 1.21
C MET A 203 2.37 -0.42 0.29
N ALA A 204 1.51 0.39 -0.30
CA ALA A 204 1.90 1.57 -1.06
C ALA A 204 1.82 2.84 -0.20
N TYR A 205 2.65 3.83 -0.53
CA TYR A 205 2.42 5.19 -0.03
C TYR A 205 1.15 5.76 -0.65
N PRO A 206 0.43 6.66 0.05
CA PRO A 206 -0.61 7.43 -0.62
C PRO A 206 0.02 8.36 -1.68
N PRO A 207 -0.76 8.87 -2.64
CA PRO A 207 -0.27 9.85 -3.60
C PRO A 207 0.34 11.07 -2.91
N SER A 208 1.35 11.67 -3.52
CA SER A 208 1.93 12.92 -3.00
C SER A 208 0.88 14.03 -3.05
N PRO A 209 0.61 14.73 -1.94
CA PRO A 209 -0.34 15.85 -1.93
C PRO A 209 0.21 17.11 -2.63
N PHE A 210 1.48 17.09 -3.05
CA PHE A 210 2.19 18.22 -3.65
C PHE A 210 2.40 18.07 -5.16
N ARG A 211 1.51 17.33 -5.83
CA ARG A 211 1.49 17.16 -7.28
C ARG A 211 0.10 17.46 -7.87
N ASN A 212 0.08 17.87 -9.13
CA ASN A 212 -1.15 17.97 -9.89
C ASN A 212 -1.72 16.57 -10.17
N LEU A 213 -3.00 16.49 -10.56
CA LEU A 213 -3.65 15.22 -10.88
C LEU A 213 -2.98 14.47 -12.04
N ASP A 214 -2.42 15.19 -13.00
CA ASP A 214 -1.64 14.63 -14.12
C ASP A 214 -0.21 14.23 -13.72
N GLY A 215 0.09 14.20 -12.42
CA GLY A 215 1.40 13.87 -11.88
C GLY A 215 2.43 14.98 -12.03
N SER A 216 2.14 16.09 -12.73
CA SER A 216 3.10 17.19 -12.90
C SER A 216 3.34 17.97 -11.60
N HIS A 217 4.46 18.69 -11.54
CA HIS A 217 4.81 19.54 -10.42
C HIS A 217 3.82 20.71 -10.26
N LEU A 218 3.52 21.05 -9.01
CA LEU A 218 2.84 22.31 -8.70
C LEU A 218 3.72 23.50 -9.13
N PRO A 219 3.12 24.65 -9.52
CA PRO A 219 3.89 25.83 -9.89
C PRO A 219 4.75 26.39 -8.74
N SER A 220 4.34 26.16 -7.50
CA SER A 220 5.11 26.51 -6.32
C SER A 220 4.66 25.74 -5.09
N ILE A 221 5.60 25.42 -4.20
CA ILE A 221 5.36 24.87 -2.85
C ILE A 221 6.07 25.80 -1.86
N ASN A 222 5.31 26.40 -0.95
CA ASN A 222 5.83 27.38 0.02
C ASN A 222 6.64 28.54 -0.58
N GLY A 223 6.37 28.92 -1.83
CA GLY A 223 7.08 30.01 -2.53
C GLY A 223 8.26 29.56 -3.40
N ALA A 224 8.63 28.28 -3.34
CA ALA A 224 9.73 27.68 -4.10
C ALA A 224 9.23 26.86 -5.31
N ASP A 225 10.08 26.66 -6.31
CA ASP A 225 9.80 25.97 -7.56
C ASP A 225 10.32 24.51 -7.55
N PRO A 226 9.44 23.51 -7.38
CA PRO A 226 9.83 22.10 -7.39
C PRO A 226 10.43 21.62 -8.73
N ALA A 227 10.12 22.25 -9.87
CA ALA A 227 10.69 21.85 -11.16
C ALA A 227 12.17 22.29 -11.26
N SER A 228 12.49 23.49 -10.78
CA SER A 228 13.87 23.95 -10.62
C SER A 228 14.63 23.08 -9.61
N GLY A 229 13.96 22.69 -8.52
CA GLY A 229 14.48 21.76 -7.52
C GLY A 229 14.85 20.39 -8.08
N GLU A 230 14.00 19.81 -8.93
CA GLU A 230 14.28 18.54 -9.60
C GLU A 230 15.53 18.65 -10.50
N SER A 231 15.66 19.74 -11.25
CA SER A 231 16.84 19.96 -12.09
C SER A 231 18.13 20.00 -11.26
N LEU A 232 18.12 20.69 -10.13
CA LEU A 232 19.23 20.75 -9.19
C LEU A 232 19.51 19.39 -8.53
N TYR A 233 18.46 18.65 -8.17
CA TYR A 233 18.59 17.29 -7.63
C TYR A 233 19.30 16.35 -8.59
N LEU A 234 18.96 16.44 -9.88
CA LEU A 234 19.49 15.56 -10.93
C LEU A 234 20.89 15.96 -11.42
N THR A 235 21.24 17.25 -11.37
CA THR A 235 22.44 17.77 -12.08
C THR A 235 23.29 18.75 -11.27
N GLY A 236 22.87 19.15 -10.08
CA GLY A 236 23.45 20.30 -9.36
C GLY A 236 24.80 20.05 -8.69
N GLY A 237 25.27 18.81 -8.56
CA GLY A 237 26.55 18.51 -7.91
C GLY A 237 26.63 18.94 -6.44
N LEU A 238 25.49 18.91 -5.74
CA LEU A 238 25.28 19.57 -4.45
C LEU A 238 26.08 18.95 -3.28
N VAL A 239 26.56 17.72 -3.39
CA VAL A 239 27.26 17.00 -2.30
C VAL A 239 28.70 16.72 -2.69
N GLY A 240 29.62 17.64 -2.38
CA GLY A 240 31.05 17.48 -2.72
C GLY A 240 31.30 17.27 -4.23
N GLY A 241 30.43 17.84 -5.09
CA GLY A 241 30.46 17.65 -6.54
C GLY A 241 29.60 16.49 -7.07
N LEU A 242 28.96 15.70 -6.19
CA LEU A 242 28.01 14.64 -6.57
C LEU A 242 26.58 15.19 -6.63
N GLU A 243 25.81 14.71 -7.60
CA GLU A 243 24.37 14.94 -7.69
C GLU A 243 23.61 14.13 -6.64
N CYS A 244 22.47 14.64 -6.16
CA CYS A 244 21.67 13.96 -5.15
C CYS A 244 21.24 12.56 -5.62
N VAL A 245 20.88 12.45 -6.90
CA VAL A 245 20.42 11.21 -7.55
C VAL A 245 21.48 10.10 -7.57
N SER A 246 22.77 10.43 -7.39
CA SER A 246 23.86 9.44 -7.35
C SER A 246 23.76 8.51 -6.13
N CYS A 247 23.20 9.00 -5.02
CA CYS A 247 22.88 8.17 -3.86
C CYS A 247 21.37 7.89 -3.78
N HIS A 248 20.55 8.90 -4.05
CA HIS A 248 19.10 8.81 -4.00
C HIS A 248 18.51 8.54 -5.39
N ALA A 249 18.68 7.33 -5.92
CA ALA A 249 18.22 7.06 -7.28
C ALA A 249 16.68 7.13 -7.40
N LEU A 250 16.19 7.69 -8.50
CA LEU A 250 14.76 7.62 -8.86
C LEU A 250 14.38 6.19 -9.28
N PRO A 251 13.13 5.75 -9.08
CA PRO A 251 11.98 6.53 -8.57
C PRO A 251 11.77 6.45 -7.06
N THR A 252 12.51 5.63 -6.32
CA THR A 252 12.28 5.42 -4.87
C THR A 252 13.00 6.45 -4.00
N GLY A 253 14.01 7.11 -4.55
CA GLY A 253 14.92 7.97 -3.81
C GLY A 253 15.99 7.18 -3.05
N GLU A 254 16.21 5.90 -3.40
CA GLU A 254 17.29 5.08 -2.87
C GLU A 254 17.73 4.01 -3.88
N ASN A 255 18.87 3.40 -3.61
CA ASN A 255 19.49 2.39 -4.48
C ASN A 255 20.20 1.29 -3.67
N GLY A 256 19.83 1.12 -2.40
CA GLY A 256 20.47 0.19 -1.46
C GLY A 256 21.94 0.53 -1.11
N LEU A 257 22.44 1.72 -1.49
CA LEU A 257 23.79 2.15 -1.14
C LEU A 257 23.92 2.30 0.38
N ILE A 258 25.00 1.75 0.93
CA ILE A 258 25.37 1.90 2.34
C ILE A 258 26.53 2.89 2.42
N ILE A 259 26.31 4.01 3.09
CA ILE A 259 27.32 5.03 3.30
C ILE A 259 28.13 4.69 4.55
N PRO A 260 29.47 4.67 4.46
CA PRO A 260 30.32 4.38 5.61
C PRO A 260 30.14 5.38 6.76
N ALA A 261 30.19 4.87 8.00
CA ALA A 261 30.06 5.66 9.23
C ALA A 261 30.97 6.90 9.24
N VAL A 262 32.23 6.73 8.82
CA VAL A 262 33.23 7.81 8.75
C VAL A 262 32.84 8.95 7.81
N ALA A 263 32.12 8.65 6.72
CA ALA A 263 31.68 9.66 5.77
C ALA A 263 30.47 10.45 6.31
N LEU A 264 29.62 9.79 7.10
CA LEU A 264 28.47 10.40 7.76
C LEU A 264 28.83 11.11 9.08
N GLN A 265 30.03 10.86 9.61
CA GLN A 265 30.40 11.23 10.99
C GLN A 265 29.50 10.57 12.04
N GLU A 266 29.08 9.33 11.75
CA GLU A 266 28.23 8.51 12.60
C GLU A 266 29.02 7.35 13.21
N ASP A 267 28.43 6.67 14.20
CA ASP A 267 29.02 5.51 14.85
C ASP A 267 28.93 4.23 13.99
N GLN A 268 27.98 4.16 13.05
CA GLN A 268 27.74 2.98 12.21
C GLN A 268 27.42 3.37 10.77
N ASP A 269 27.66 2.42 9.86
CA ASP A 269 27.27 2.55 8.45
C ASP A 269 25.75 2.69 8.35
N MET A 270 25.26 3.52 7.43
CA MET A 270 23.83 3.72 7.22
C MET A 270 23.44 3.53 5.75
N VAL A 271 22.27 2.92 5.53
CA VAL A 271 21.67 2.84 4.20
C VAL A 271 21.10 4.20 3.81
N VAL A 272 21.21 4.52 2.53
CA VAL A 272 20.51 5.66 1.94
C VAL A 272 19.00 5.38 1.99
N PRO A 273 18.18 6.14 2.74
CA PRO A 273 16.75 5.86 2.85
C PRO A 273 15.97 6.38 1.64
N GLN A 274 14.85 5.73 1.34
CA GLN A 274 13.89 6.21 0.34
C GLN A 274 13.32 7.60 0.69
N LEU A 275 12.94 8.37 -0.33
CA LEU A 275 12.50 9.77 -0.20
C LEU A 275 10.97 9.96 -0.33
N ARG A 276 10.20 8.87 -0.51
CA ARG A 276 8.78 8.91 -0.90
C ARG A 276 7.80 9.53 0.10
N ASN A 277 8.21 9.79 1.34
CA ASN A 277 7.33 10.38 2.36
C ASN A 277 7.97 11.56 3.11
N MET A 278 8.90 12.28 2.47
CA MET A 278 9.52 13.44 3.12
C MET A 278 8.49 14.48 3.57
N TYR A 279 7.35 14.59 2.88
CA TYR A 279 6.27 15.49 3.26
C TYR A 279 5.54 15.15 4.56
N GLU A 280 5.68 13.93 5.07
CA GLU A 280 5.11 13.52 6.36
C GLU A 280 6.04 13.88 7.53
N LYS A 281 7.33 14.12 7.26
CA LYS A 281 8.39 14.41 8.24
C LYS A 281 8.53 15.90 8.51
N THR A 282 7.47 16.46 9.04
CA THR A 282 7.38 17.89 9.33
C THR A 282 7.78 18.19 10.77
N ARG A 283 8.22 19.42 11.04
CA ARG A 283 8.54 19.88 12.40
C ARG A 283 7.35 19.70 13.35
N PHE A 284 7.68 19.27 14.57
CA PHE A 284 6.79 19.37 15.71
C PHE A 284 6.61 20.85 16.08
N ASP A 285 5.37 21.26 16.30
CA ASP A 285 5.05 22.60 16.77
C ASP A 285 4.10 22.51 17.97
N GLU A 286 4.57 23.03 19.10
CA GLU A 286 3.86 23.02 20.39
C GLU A 286 2.69 24.03 20.44
N THR A 287 2.53 24.84 19.39
CA THR A 287 1.44 25.81 19.31
C THR A 287 0.08 25.10 19.22
N ALA A 288 -0.90 25.53 20.00
CA ALA A 288 -2.22 24.88 19.99
C ALA A 288 -2.87 24.94 18.60
N GLY A 289 -3.19 23.76 18.04
CA GLY A 289 -3.79 23.64 16.70
C GLY A 289 -2.79 23.61 15.55
N THR A 290 -1.48 23.63 15.82
CA THR A 290 -0.45 23.39 14.82
C THR A 290 0.01 21.93 14.84
N ASN A 291 1.00 21.62 14.01
CA ASN A 291 1.38 20.27 13.67
C ASN A 291 1.98 19.52 14.86
N VAL A 292 1.21 18.59 15.43
CA VAL A 292 1.63 17.73 16.55
C VAL A 292 2.38 16.47 16.09
N ARG A 293 2.67 16.33 14.79
CA ARG A 293 3.57 15.29 14.29
C ARG A 293 5.01 15.79 14.46
N GLY A 294 5.76 15.25 15.44
CA GLY A 294 7.23 15.15 15.34
C GLY A 294 7.55 13.97 14.43
N PHE A 295 8.74 13.70 13.89
CA PHE A 295 10.11 14.00 14.29
C PHE A 295 10.98 14.11 13.02
N GLY A 296 12.24 14.50 13.20
CA GLY A 296 13.11 15.00 12.17
C GLY A 296 13.63 14.03 11.09
N TYR A 297 14.42 14.60 10.20
CA TYR A 297 15.35 13.93 9.29
C TYR A 297 16.50 13.30 10.10
N THR A 298 17.33 12.50 9.42
CA THR A 298 18.36 11.56 9.98
C THR A 298 17.80 10.36 10.72
N HIS A 299 18.65 9.37 10.98
CA HIS A 299 18.20 8.12 11.60
C HIS A 299 17.73 8.33 13.04
N ASP A 300 18.30 9.28 13.77
CA ASP A 300 17.96 9.60 15.16
C ASP A 300 16.86 10.67 15.30
N GLY A 301 16.43 11.27 14.18
CA GLY A 301 15.38 12.28 14.14
C GLY A 301 15.81 13.65 14.69
N ALA A 302 17.12 13.93 14.73
CA ALA A 302 17.67 15.13 15.37
C ALA A 302 17.39 16.45 14.63
N ILE A 303 17.04 16.40 13.34
CA ILE A 303 16.83 17.60 12.52
C ILE A 303 15.37 17.75 12.14
N ASP A 304 14.65 18.70 12.71
CA ASP A 304 13.19 18.79 12.71
C ASP A 304 12.51 19.12 11.37
N ASP A 305 13.20 19.75 10.42
CA ASP A 305 12.65 20.05 9.09
C ASP A 305 13.65 19.93 7.93
N LEU A 306 13.10 19.85 6.72
CA LEU A 306 13.87 19.57 5.51
C LEU A 306 14.82 20.71 5.12
N PHE A 307 14.38 21.95 5.34
CA PHE A 307 15.19 23.11 5.00
C PHE A 307 16.42 23.14 5.91
N THR A 308 16.22 22.96 7.21
CA THR A 308 17.30 22.83 8.20
C THR A 308 18.23 21.67 7.88
N PHE A 309 17.70 20.52 7.44
CA PHE A 309 18.53 19.40 6.98
C PHE A 309 19.42 19.75 5.78
N LEU A 310 18.87 20.47 4.80
CA LEU A 310 19.60 20.90 3.61
C LEU A 310 20.59 22.04 3.87
N ASP A 311 20.51 22.73 5.02
CA ASP A 311 21.49 23.75 5.44
C ASP A 311 22.79 23.14 6.00
N PHE A 312 22.83 21.80 6.15
CA PHE A 312 24.03 21.10 6.56
C PHE A 312 25.21 21.42 5.63
N SER A 313 26.39 21.69 6.20
CA SER A 313 27.59 22.12 5.46
C SER A 313 28.12 21.12 4.42
N GLY A 314 27.59 19.90 4.38
CA GLY A 314 27.86 18.93 3.32
C GLY A 314 27.21 19.29 1.98
N PHE A 315 26.15 20.11 2.00
CA PHE A 315 25.47 20.60 0.80
C PHE A 315 26.07 21.93 0.32
N ASN A 316 26.11 22.11 -1.00
CA ASN A 316 26.71 23.28 -1.65
C ASN A 316 25.69 23.92 -2.60
N PHE A 317 24.76 24.68 -2.04
CA PHE A 317 23.79 25.47 -2.81
C PHE A 317 24.39 26.82 -3.23
N ASN A 318 24.05 27.31 -4.43
CA ASN A 318 24.52 28.63 -4.88
C ASN A 318 23.72 29.78 -4.26
N SER A 319 22.51 29.48 -3.80
CA SER A 319 21.60 30.45 -3.19
C SER A 319 20.62 29.76 -2.24
N THR A 320 19.99 30.53 -1.36
CA THR A 320 18.88 30.03 -0.54
C THR A 320 17.69 29.59 -1.40
N ALA A 321 17.44 30.24 -2.53
CA ALA A 321 16.37 29.82 -3.44
C ALA A 321 16.62 28.43 -4.02
N ASP A 322 17.86 28.09 -4.39
CA ASP A 322 18.23 26.75 -4.87
C ASP A 322 17.93 25.68 -3.80
N GLN A 323 18.21 25.98 -2.54
CA GLN A 323 17.92 25.11 -1.40
C GLN A 323 16.42 24.93 -1.18
N GLU A 324 15.66 26.02 -1.23
CA GLU A 324 14.20 26.02 -1.10
C GLU A 324 13.54 25.25 -2.26
N ASP A 325 14.03 25.40 -3.49
CA ASP A 325 13.55 24.69 -4.67
C ASP A 325 13.78 23.18 -4.54
N VAL A 326 14.97 22.75 -4.10
CA VAL A 326 15.24 21.32 -3.82
C VAL A 326 14.36 20.80 -2.69
N ALA A 327 14.14 21.58 -1.62
CA ALA A 327 13.22 21.21 -0.57
C ALA A 327 11.79 21.02 -1.11
N ALA A 328 11.31 21.92 -1.98
CA ALA A 328 10.00 21.80 -2.64
C ALA A 328 9.89 20.54 -3.50
N PHE A 329 10.92 20.20 -4.27
CA PHE A 329 10.95 18.96 -5.04
C PHE A 329 10.84 17.72 -4.15
N LEU A 330 11.59 17.68 -3.04
CA LEU A 330 11.56 16.57 -2.10
C LEU A 330 10.22 16.44 -1.36
N MET A 331 9.51 17.55 -1.10
CA MET A 331 8.13 17.51 -0.62
C MET A 331 7.16 16.93 -1.68
N ALA A 332 7.42 17.23 -2.96
CA ALA A 332 6.68 16.71 -4.12
C ALA A 332 7.20 15.37 -4.64
N PHE A 333 8.09 14.69 -3.92
CA PHE A 333 8.71 13.46 -4.39
C PHE A 333 7.64 12.40 -4.70
N GLU A 334 7.81 11.70 -5.83
CA GLU A 334 6.83 10.71 -6.28
C GLU A 334 6.78 9.53 -5.32
N THR A 335 5.59 9.09 -4.93
CA THR A 335 5.45 8.09 -3.86
C THR A 335 5.33 6.65 -4.38
N GLY A 336 5.40 6.45 -5.70
CA GLY A 336 5.05 5.18 -6.36
C GLY A 336 3.54 4.96 -6.52
N THR A 337 2.71 5.83 -5.94
CA THR A 337 1.27 5.91 -6.20
C THR A 337 0.99 7.19 -6.97
N HIS A 338 0.40 7.06 -8.16
CA HIS A 338 0.12 8.20 -9.02
C HIS A 338 -0.75 9.25 -8.33
N ALA A 339 -0.48 10.53 -8.57
CA ALA A 339 -1.12 11.67 -7.89
C ALA A 339 -2.65 11.69 -8.03
N ALA A 340 -3.18 11.14 -9.13
CA ALA A 340 -4.61 11.01 -9.35
C ALA A 340 -5.29 9.93 -8.50
N VAL A 341 -4.60 8.92 -7.98
CA VAL A 341 -5.27 7.78 -7.29
C VAL A 341 -6.02 8.27 -6.06
N GLY A 342 -7.27 7.84 -5.91
CA GLY A 342 -8.18 8.31 -4.86
C GLY A 342 -8.87 9.65 -5.19
N ALA A 343 -8.51 10.33 -6.28
CA ALA A 343 -9.24 11.50 -6.73
C ALA A 343 -10.65 11.10 -7.17
N GLN A 344 -11.64 11.82 -6.66
CA GLN A 344 -13.04 11.64 -7.00
C GLN A 344 -13.65 12.89 -7.61
N TRP A 345 -14.70 12.68 -8.40
CA TRP A 345 -15.64 13.72 -8.81
C TRP A 345 -17.03 13.15 -8.94
N THR A 346 -18.03 13.82 -8.38
CA THR A 346 -19.43 13.43 -8.51
C THR A 346 -20.15 14.36 -9.46
N MET A 347 -20.75 13.79 -10.51
CA MET A 347 -21.66 14.50 -11.39
C MET A 347 -23.09 14.34 -10.86
N ASP A 348 -23.83 15.45 -10.79
CA ASP A 348 -25.18 15.58 -10.23
C ASP A 348 -26.18 16.20 -11.23
N GLY A 349 -25.80 16.29 -12.51
CA GLY A 349 -26.59 16.89 -13.59
C GLY A 349 -26.39 18.40 -13.79
N THR A 350 -25.62 19.08 -12.94
CA THR A 350 -25.33 20.52 -13.09
C THR A 350 -24.37 20.86 -14.23
N ASN A 351 -23.68 19.87 -14.81
CA ASN A 351 -22.68 20.02 -15.88
C ASN A 351 -21.56 21.02 -15.55
N GLU A 352 -21.05 20.98 -14.32
CA GLU A 352 -20.00 21.88 -13.85
C GLU A 352 -18.68 21.70 -14.65
N PRO A 353 -18.17 22.75 -15.34
CA PRO A 353 -17.03 22.62 -16.25
C PRO A 353 -15.72 22.16 -15.61
N ALA A 354 -15.42 22.57 -14.37
CA ALA A 354 -14.17 22.17 -13.70
C ALA A 354 -14.18 20.67 -13.38
N GLY A 355 -15.33 20.12 -13.01
CA GLY A 355 -15.59 18.71 -12.80
C GLY A 355 -15.39 17.88 -14.06
N ILE A 356 -15.95 18.33 -15.17
CA ILE A 356 -15.73 17.71 -16.48
C ILE A 356 -14.24 17.75 -16.84
N GLY A 357 -13.58 18.89 -16.65
CA GLY A 357 -12.14 19.04 -16.85
C GLY A 357 -11.33 18.05 -15.99
N ARG A 358 -11.69 17.91 -14.72
CA ARG A 358 -11.06 16.96 -13.78
C ARG A 358 -11.19 15.52 -14.27
N VAL A 359 -12.39 15.08 -14.66
CA VAL A 359 -12.59 13.71 -15.15
C VAL A 359 -11.89 13.48 -16.49
N ASN A 360 -11.80 14.49 -17.37
CA ASN A 360 -11.00 14.39 -18.59
C ASN A 360 -9.51 14.18 -18.30
N THR A 361 -8.96 14.84 -17.27
CA THR A 361 -7.58 14.55 -16.82
C THR A 361 -7.46 13.10 -16.37
N LEU A 362 -8.39 12.61 -15.54
CA LEU A 362 -8.37 11.20 -15.10
C LEU A 362 -8.46 10.22 -16.27
N VAL A 363 -9.28 10.51 -17.28
CA VAL A 363 -9.37 9.70 -18.50
C VAL A 363 -8.02 9.68 -19.24
N ALA A 364 -7.33 10.81 -19.34
CA ALA A 364 -6.01 10.88 -19.98
C ALA A 364 -4.95 10.06 -19.21
N GLU A 365 -4.95 10.13 -17.88
CA GLU A 365 -4.04 9.33 -17.05
C GLU A 365 -4.35 7.83 -17.14
N ALA A 366 -5.62 7.47 -17.24
CA ALA A 366 -6.04 6.07 -17.42
C ALA A 366 -5.67 5.54 -18.82
N ASP A 367 -5.81 6.35 -19.88
CA ASP A 367 -5.34 6.00 -21.22
C ASP A 367 -3.81 5.82 -21.28
N ALA A 368 -3.07 6.55 -20.43
CA ALA A 368 -1.63 6.37 -20.26
C ALA A 368 -1.25 5.12 -19.44
N GLY A 369 -2.24 4.42 -18.87
CA GLY A 369 -2.03 3.24 -18.01
C GLY A 369 -1.49 3.59 -16.62
N LEU A 370 -1.51 4.86 -16.22
CA LEU A 370 -0.95 5.34 -14.95
C LEU A 370 -1.93 5.16 -13.77
N ILE A 371 -3.22 5.05 -14.06
CA ILE A 371 -4.28 4.76 -13.08
C ILE A 371 -5.32 3.80 -13.66
N GLY A 372 -6.07 3.15 -12.78
CA GLY A 372 -7.39 2.62 -13.11
C GLY A 372 -8.45 3.70 -12.91
N LEU A 373 -9.59 3.62 -13.60
CA LEU A 373 -10.66 4.59 -13.46
C LEU A 373 -12.03 3.87 -13.46
N ILE A 374 -12.87 4.21 -12.50
CA ILE A 374 -14.22 3.63 -12.33
C ILE A 374 -15.26 4.73 -12.18
N ALA A 375 -16.53 4.36 -12.39
CA ALA A 375 -17.67 5.16 -11.98
C ALA A 375 -18.67 4.29 -11.22
N LYS A 376 -19.29 4.84 -10.17
CA LYS A 376 -20.41 4.23 -9.44
C LYS A 376 -21.53 5.26 -9.31
N GLY A 377 -22.77 4.83 -9.44
CA GLY A 377 -23.91 5.73 -9.36
C GLY A 377 -25.24 5.02 -9.36
N ARG A 378 -26.30 5.73 -9.74
CA ARG A 378 -27.61 5.14 -10.02
C ARG A 378 -28.07 5.48 -11.42
N ASP A 379 -28.82 4.59 -12.06
CA ASP A 379 -29.50 4.92 -13.31
C ASP A 379 -30.82 5.66 -13.08
N GLY A 380 -31.51 6.04 -14.16
CA GLY A 380 -32.78 6.75 -14.11
C GLY A 380 -33.94 5.99 -13.43
N SER A 381 -33.76 4.71 -13.11
CA SER A 381 -34.70 3.91 -12.31
C SER A 381 -34.33 3.85 -10.82
N GLY A 382 -33.17 4.42 -10.45
CA GLY A 382 -32.63 4.40 -9.10
C GLY A 382 -31.83 3.14 -8.76
N GLU A 383 -31.60 2.24 -9.73
CA GLU A 383 -30.79 1.04 -9.51
C GLU A 383 -29.32 1.42 -9.33
N PRO A 384 -28.60 0.87 -8.34
CA PRO A 384 -27.14 1.04 -8.24
C PRO A 384 -26.45 0.42 -9.45
N ARG A 385 -25.50 1.16 -10.03
CA ARG A 385 -24.75 0.78 -11.23
C ARG A 385 -23.26 1.04 -11.07
N GLY A 386 -22.45 0.24 -11.76
CA GLY A 386 -21.02 0.40 -11.88
C GLY A 386 -20.54 0.44 -13.33
N TRP A 387 -19.43 1.15 -13.53
CA TRP A 387 -18.71 1.20 -14.80
C TRP A 387 -17.21 1.18 -14.55
N VAL A 388 -16.48 0.57 -15.48
CA VAL A 388 -15.03 0.60 -15.54
C VAL A 388 -14.59 1.29 -16.83
N TYR A 389 -13.61 2.19 -16.72
CA TYR A 389 -12.97 2.80 -17.87
C TYR A 389 -12.03 1.78 -18.52
N GLU A 390 -12.13 1.64 -19.84
CA GLU A 390 -11.20 0.82 -20.62
C GLU A 390 -10.16 1.72 -21.28
N THR A 391 -10.28 1.96 -22.58
CA THR A 391 -9.39 2.84 -23.34
C THR A 391 -10.15 3.58 -24.42
N GLY A 392 -9.65 4.75 -24.83
CA GLY A 392 -10.20 5.52 -25.95
C GLY A 392 -11.59 6.09 -25.67
N GLY A 393 -11.91 6.38 -24.41
CA GLY A 393 -13.19 6.98 -24.02
C GLY A 393 -14.31 5.98 -23.72
N ASN A 394 -14.03 4.67 -23.80
CA ASN A 394 -15.03 3.62 -23.61
C ASN A 394 -15.17 3.24 -22.13
N TRP A 395 -16.42 3.08 -21.69
CA TRP A 395 -16.78 2.66 -20.35
C TRP A 395 -17.62 1.39 -20.41
N GLN A 396 -17.13 0.31 -19.82
CA GLN A 396 -17.85 -0.96 -19.72
C GLN A 396 -18.80 -0.90 -18.52
N PRO A 397 -20.13 -1.08 -18.73
CA PRO A 397 -21.08 -1.22 -17.63
C PRO A 397 -20.95 -2.56 -16.92
N ASP A 398 -21.49 -2.65 -15.72
CA ASP A 398 -21.65 -3.85 -14.89
C ASP A 398 -22.67 -4.89 -15.41
N ARG A 399 -23.13 -4.76 -16.66
CA ARG A 399 -24.07 -5.67 -17.32
C ARG A 399 -23.62 -5.95 -18.75
N ALA A 400 -23.32 -7.20 -19.09
CA ALA A 400 -22.71 -7.57 -20.37
C ALA A 400 -23.64 -7.34 -21.57
N ALA A 401 -24.96 -7.38 -21.35
CA ALA A 401 -25.95 -7.11 -22.39
C ALA A 401 -26.05 -5.62 -22.77
N GLU A 402 -25.51 -4.71 -21.94
CA GLU A 402 -25.51 -3.28 -22.22
C GLU A 402 -24.30 -2.88 -23.08
N PRO A 403 -24.49 -1.99 -24.06
CA PRO A 403 -23.38 -1.52 -24.87
C PRO A 403 -22.42 -0.66 -24.03
N VAL A 404 -21.14 -0.69 -24.40
CA VAL A 404 -20.14 0.26 -23.87
C VAL A 404 -20.64 1.70 -24.05
N THR A 405 -20.38 2.53 -23.04
CA THR A 405 -20.85 3.91 -22.99
C THR A 405 -19.67 4.89 -23.04
N THR A 406 -19.97 6.19 -22.97
CA THR A 406 -18.97 7.28 -23.04
C THR A 406 -19.10 8.20 -21.84
N LEU A 407 -18.04 8.95 -21.54
CA LEU A 407 -18.09 9.99 -20.50
C LEU A 407 -19.23 10.98 -20.73
N GLY A 408 -19.48 11.39 -21.98
CA GLY A 408 -20.57 12.30 -22.32
C GLY A 408 -21.95 11.72 -22.01
N ALA A 409 -22.14 10.42 -22.23
CA ALA A 409 -23.38 9.73 -21.91
C ALA A 409 -23.57 9.54 -20.40
N LEU A 410 -22.50 9.19 -19.66
CA LEU A 410 -22.53 9.12 -18.20
C LEU A 410 -22.87 10.49 -17.59
N ASN A 411 -22.20 11.56 -18.04
CA ASN A 411 -22.50 12.92 -17.60
C ASN A 411 -23.95 13.34 -17.89
N ALA A 412 -24.49 12.94 -19.06
CA ALA A 412 -25.88 13.21 -19.41
C ALA A 412 -26.90 12.39 -18.59
N ALA A 413 -26.48 11.25 -18.03
CA ALA A 413 -27.32 10.41 -17.18
C ALA A 413 -27.37 10.87 -15.71
N ALA A 414 -26.35 11.61 -15.26
CA ALA A 414 -26.28 12.12 -13.90
C ALA A 414 -27.37 13.16 -13.60
N ALA A 415 -27.99 13.07 -12.43
CA ALA A 415 -28.99 14.01 -11.91
C ALA A 415 -29.04 13.98 -10.38
N ASP A 416 -29.76 14.92 -9.76
CA ASP A 416 -30.07 14.91 -8.32
C ASP A 416 -30.78 13.59 -7.93
N GLY A 417 -30.19 12.82 -7.00
CA GLY A 417 -30.64 11.47 -6.62
C GLY A 417 -30.23 10.34 -7.58
N ALA A 418 -29.56 10.66 -8.68
CA ALA A 418 -28.95 9.73 -9.63
C ALA A 418 -27.51 10.16 -9.95
N GLU A 419 -26.76 10.53 -8.92
CA GLU A 419 -25.40 11.01 -9.06
C GLU A 419 -24.46 9.90 -9.54
N ILE A 420 -23.45 10.28 -10.31
CA ILE A 420 -22.40 9.37 -10.77
C ILE A 420 -21.05 9.88 -10.27
N THR A 421 -20.40 9.08 -9.43
CA THR A 421 -19.09 9.37 -8.87
C THR A 421 -18.00 8.62 -9.63
N PHE A 422 -17.11 9.38 -10.24
CA PHE A 422 -15.89 8.92 -10.88
C PHE A 422 -14.79 8.82 -9.82
N THR A 423 -14.04 7.72 -9.83
CA THR A 423 -12.94 7.48 -8.88
C THR A 423 -11.73 6.94 -9.62
N ALA A 424 -10.60 7.63 -9.51
CA ALA A 424 -9.31 7.07 -9.90
C ALA A 424 -8.86 6.04 -8.86
N VAL A 425 -8.46 4.86 -9.30
CA VAL A 425 -8.02 3.74 -8.47
C VAL A 425 -6.62 3.30 -8.90
N LEU A 426 -5.98 2.43 -8.11
CA LEU A 426 -4.71 1.85 -8.52
C LEU A 426 -4.86 1.13 -9.88
N PRO A 427 -3.85 1.20 -10.77
CA PRO A 427 -3.84 0.40 -11.99
C PRO A 427 -4.09 -1.07 -11.68
N GLY A 428 -5.01 -1.68 -12.42
CA GLY A 428 -5.37 -3.09 -12.29
C GLY A 428 -6.54 -3.36 -11.33
N GLU A 429 -6.90 -2.44 -10.44
CA GLU A 429 -8.00 -2.62 -9.47
C GLU A 429 -9.38 -2.23 -10.01
N GLN A 430 -9.44 -1.62 -11.20
CA GLN A 430 -10.65 -0.99 -11.71
C GLN A 430 -11.79 -1.97 -12.05
N PHE A 431 -11.49 -3.21 -12.43
CA PHE A 431 -12.53 -4.23 -12.64
C PHE A 431 -13.16 -4.63 -11.31
N ARG A 432 -12.32 -5.02 -10.33
CA ARG A 432 -12.74 -5.40 -8.99
C ARG A 432 -13.56 -4.32 -8.29
N LEU A 433 -13.14 -3.07 -8.41
CA LEU A 433 -13.82 -1.95 -7.77
C LEU A 433 -15.00 -1.42 -8.58
N GLY A 434 -14.99 -1.62 -9.90
CA GLY A 434 -15.93 -1.03 -10.84
C GLY A 434 -17.15 -1.90 -11.14
N VAL A 435 -16.93 -3.17 -11.52
CA VAL A 435 -17.96 -3.97 -12.19
C VAL A 435 -17.99 -5.47 -11.84
N ASP A 436 -16.97 -6.01 -11.18
CA ASP A 436 -16.87 -7.45 -10.81
C ASP A 436 -16.25 -7.54 -9.41
N ARG A 437 -17.06 -7.43 -8.38
CA ARG A 437 -16.60 -7.19 -7.01
C ARG A 437 -15.81 -8.36 -6.41
N ASP A 438 -16.19 -9.58 -6.73
CA ASP A 438 -15.63 -10.79 -6.14
C ASP A 438 -14.61 -11.52 -7.02
N GLU A 439 -14.33 -10.96 -8.20
CA GLU A 439 -13.34 -11.42 -9.18
C GLU A 439 -13.64 -12.82 -9.72
N ASP A 440 -14.91 -13.20 -9.77
CA ASP A 440 -15.36 -14.48 -10.31
C ASP A 440 -15.55 -14.46 -11.85
N THR A 441 -15.35 -13.29 -12.48
CA THR A 441 -15.48 -12.96 -13.90
C THR A 441 -16.90 -12.71 -14.41
N TYR A 442 -17.89 -12.78 -13.54
CA TYR A 442 -19.25 -12.32 -13.81
C TYR A 442 -19.39 -10.86 -13.37
N LEU A 443 -20.20 -10.10 -14.11
CA LEU A 443 -20.41 -8.70 -13.76
C LEU A 443 -21.47 -8.58 -12.68
N ASP A 444 -21.26 -7.65 -11.74
CA ASP A 444 -22.08 -7.46 -10.54
C ASP A 444 -23.59 -7.47 -10.86
N ARG A 445 -24.01 -6.82 -11.95
CA ARG A 445 -25.43 -6.70 -12.29
C ARG A 445 -25.98 -7.91 -13.05
N ASP A 446 -25.17 -8.58 -13.85
CA ASP A 446 -25.58 -9.83 -14.50
C ASP A 446 -25.88 -10.91 -13.46
N GLU A 447 -25.11 -10.94 -12.36
CA GLU A 447 -25.34 -11.83 -11.23
C GLU A 447 -26.64 -11.51 -10.50
N ILE A 448 -26.83 -10.24 -10.11
CA ILE A 448 -28.05 -9.78 -9.44
C ILE A 448 -29.30 -10.11 -10.26
N ASP A 449 -29.25 -9.90 -11.59
CA ASP A 449 -30.40 -10.12 -12.48
C ASP A 449 -30.84 -11.59 -12.55
N VAL A 450 -29.95 -12.54 -12.23
CA VAL A 450 -30.25 -13.99 -12.18
C VAL A 450 -30.36 -14.54 -10.75
N GLY A 451 -30.23 -13.68 -9.73
CA GLY A 451 -30.31 -14.04 -8.31
C GLY A 451 -29.04 -14.69 -7.74
N ALA A 452 -27.91 -14.51 -8.42
CA ALA A 452 -26.57 -14.76 -7.89
C ALA A 452 -26.17 -13.64 -6.91
N ASP A 453 -25.13 -13.87 -6.11
CA ASP A 453 -24.68 -12.94 -5.06
C ASP A 453 -23.32 -12.38 -5.45
N PRO A 454 -23.19 -11.12 -5.90
CA PRO A 454 -21.93 -10.51 -6.32
C PRO A 454 -20.97 -10.21 -5.15
N TYR A 455 -21.30 -10.74 -3.97
CA TYR A 455 -20.50 -10.74 -2.76
C TYR A 455 -20.07 -12.16 -2.38
N ASP A 456 -20.22 -13.15 -3.25
CA ASP A 456 -19.77 -14.52 -3.02
C ASP A 456 -19.29 -15.14 -4.34
N PRO A 457 -17.96 -15.33 -4.53
CA PRO A 457 -17.42 -15.85 -5.79
C PRO A 457 -17.80 -17.32 -6.06
N LEU A 458 -18.52 -17.97 -5.14
CA LEU A 458 -19.10 -19.30 -5.35
C LEU A 458 -20.56 -19.23 -5.85
N SER A 459 -21.18 -18.06 -5.81
CA SER A 459 -22.57 -17.78 -6.16
C SER A 459 -22.69 -17.35 -7.62
N THR A 460 -22.30 -18.23 -8.55
CA THR A 460 -22.27 -17.90 -9.99
C THR A 460 -23.63 -18.08 -10.71
N PRO A 461 -23.88 -17.38 -11.83
CA PRO A 461 -25.04 -17.59 -12.71
C PRO A 461 -25.21 -19.04 -13.20
N ALA A 462 -26.32 -19.71 -12.80
CA ALA A 462 -26.60 -21.12 -13.15
C ALA A 462 -26.83 -21.38 -14.65
N THR A 463 -27.22 -20.36 -15.40
CA THR A 463 -27.30 -20.37 -16.86
C THR A 463 -26.51 -19.16 -17.33
N VAL A 464 -25.59 -19.36 -18.27
CA VAL A 464 -24.78 -18.27 -18.87
C VAL A 464 -25.73 -17.32 -19.63
N VAL A 465 -26.30 -16.33 -18.96
CA VAL A 465 -27.13 -15.28 -19.58
C VAL A 465 -26.18 -14.19 -20.08
N GLY A 466 -25.72 -14.36 -21.32
CA GLY A 466 -24.54 -13.62 -21.80
C GLY A 466 -23.27 -14.39 -21.43
N ALA A 467 -22.35 -14.55 -22.38
CA ALA A 467 -21.09 -15.24 -22.09
C ALA A 467 -20.43 -14.57 -20.87
N PRO A 468 -19.82 -15.32 -19.92
CA PRO A 468 -18.87 -14.69 -18.98
C PRO A 468 -17.94 -13.86 -19.84
N LEU A 469 -17.64 -12.61 -19.44
CA LEU A 469 -16.93 -11.65 -20.29
C LEU A 469 -15.93 -12.40 -21.17
N ILE A 470 -16.29 -12.57 -22.45
CA ILE A 470 -15.27 -12.69 -23.47
C ILE A 470 -14.75 -11.27 -23.45
N ALA A 471 -13.71 -11.06 -22.64
CA ALA A 471 -13.18 -9.75 -22.31
C ALA A 471 -13.28 -8.84 -23.53
N ALA A 472 -13.83 -7.66 -23.28
CA ALA A 472 -13.91 -6.59 -24.26
C ALA A 472 -12.63 -6.52 -25.09
N SER A 473 -12.81 -6.10 -26.34
CA SER A 473 -11.77 -5.93 -27.36
C SER A 473 -10.73 -4.84 -27.04
N GLY A 474 -10.38 -4.65 -25.77
CA GLY A 474 -9.15 -4.00 -25.34
C GLY A 474 -7.96 -4.96 -25.42
N PRO A 475 -6.71 -4.45 -25.38
CA PRO A 475 -5.55 -5.32 -25.20
C PRO A 475 -5.71 -6.04 -23.86
N ALA A 476 -5.82 -7.37 -23.87
CA ALA A 476 -5.91 -8.09 -22.60
C ALA A 476 -4.54 -8.01 -21.91
N SER A 477 -4.52 -7.57 -20.66
CA SER A 477 -3.28 -7.44 -19.92
C SER A 477 -2.92 -8.78 -19.26
N ALA A 478 -1.62 -8.98 -19.09
CA ALA A 478 -1.07 -10.10 -18.36
C ALA A 478 -0.07 -9.50 -17.37
N GLU A 479 -0.40 -9.57 -16.09
CA GLU A 479 0.45 -9.01 -15.05
C GLU A 479 1.36 -10.08 -14.48
N LEU A 480 2.61 -9.71 -14.28
CA LEU A 480 3.61 -10.50 -13.59
C LEU A 480 4.24 -9.61 -12.53
N TRP A 481 4.18 -10.03 -11.28
CA TRP A 481 4.88 -9.38 -10.19
C TRP A 481 5.62 -10.41 -9.35
N LEU A 482 6.68 -9.94 -8.69
CA LEU A 482 7.44 -10.76 -7.76
C LEU A 482 6.69 -10.82 -6.42
N LYS A 483 6.64 -12.01 -5.81
CA LYS A 483 6.10 -12.24 -4.47
C LYS A 483 7.23 -12.68 -3.52
N GLY A 484 7.40 -11.95 -2.43
CA GLY A 484 8.41 -12.21 -1.38
C GLY A 484 9.82 -11.73 -1.72
N ALA A 485 10.77 -12.16 -0.89
CA ALA A 485 12.15 -11.66 -0.87
C ALA A 485 12.88 -11.68 -2.22
N ASN A 486 13.55 -10.56 -2.51
CA ASN A 486 14.51 -10.42 -3.60
C ASN A 486 15.79 -9.76 -3.05
N PRO A 487 16.94 -10.46 -3.00
CA PRO A 487 17.25 -11.75 -3.60
C PRO A 487 16.61 -12.97 -2.91
N ALA A 488 16.07 -13.89 -3.71
CA ALA A 488 15.52 -15.15 -3.22
C ALA A 488 16.62 -16.13 -2.77
N ARG A 489 16.45 -16.78 -1.61
CA ARG A 489 17.42 -17.75 -1.05
C ARG A 489 17.05 -19.22 -1.28
N SER A 490 15.76 -19.54 -1.34
CA SER A 490 15.24 -20.91 -1.44
C SER A 490 14.26 -21.10 -2.59
N ALA A 491 13.45 -20.09 -2.87
CA ALA A 491 12.53 -20.04 -4.00
C ALA A 491 12.22 -18.57 -4.35
N SER A 492 11.96 -18.30 -5.63
CA SER A 492 11.28 -17.08 -6.06
C SER A 492 9.81 -17.40 -6.31
N ARG A 493 8.91 -16.53 -5.88
CA ARG A 493 7.47 -16.68 -6.12
C ARG A 493 6.99 -15.53 -6.97
N PHE A 494 6.02 -15.80 -7.82
CA PHE A 494 5.50 -14.84 -8.77
C PHE A 494 3.98 -14.84 -8.70
N GLY A 495 3.40 -13.66 -8.61
CA GLY A 495 2.00 -13.47 -8.91
C GLY A 495 1.84 -13.30 -10.40
N VAL A 496 0.86 -14.01 -10.97
CA VAL A 496 0.48 -13.91 -12.37
C VAL A 496 -1.01 -13.64 -12.41
N ARG A 497 -1.43 -12.59 -13.12
CA ARG A 497 -2.84 -12.34 -13.39
C ARG A 497 -3.08 -12.33 -14.88
N LEU A 498 -4.14 -13.02 -15.30
CA LEU A 498 -4.62 -13.00 -16.67
C LEU A 498 -6.05 -12.48 -16.67
N ASP A 499 -6.31 -11.44 -17.43
CA ASP A 499 -7.65 -10.86 -17.54
C ASP A 499 -8.67 -11.82 -18.17
N ARG A 500 -8.19 -12.85 -18.87
CA ARG A 500 -9.03 -13.86 -19.50
C ARG A 500 -8.35 -15.20 -19.62
N ARG A 501 -9.17 -16.26 -19.59
CA ARG A 501 -8.73 -17.64 -19.81
C ARG A 501 -8.12 -17.74 -21.20
N GLY A 502 -6.84 -18.11 -21.28
CA GLY A 502 -6.13 -18.16 -22.54
C GLY A 502 -4.81 -18.90 -22.46
N PRO A 503 -4.19 -19.24 -23.60
CA PRO A 503 -2.83 -19.75 -23.62
C PRO A 503 -1.88 -18.71 -23.01
N ALA A 504 -1.13 -19.14 -22.01
CA ALA A 504 -0.09 -18.34 -21.40
C ALA A 504 1.13 -19.19 -21.06
N ARG A 505 2.27 -18.54 -20.91
CA ARG A 505 3.55 -19.16 -20.62
C ARG A 505 4.37 -18.29 -19.68
N LEU A 506 4.89 -18.88 -18.62
CA LEU A 506 5.81 -18.21 -17.69
C LEU A 506 7.18 -18.89 -17.74
N GLU A 507 8.21 -18.10 -18.04
CA GLU A 507 9.56 -18.59 -18.30
C GLU A 507 10.60 -17.77 -17.54
N VAL A 508 11.64 -18.46 -17.09
CA VAL A 508 12.81 -17.89 -16.44
C VAL A 508 14.00 -17.93 -17.38
N PHE A 509 14.74 -16.84 -17.47
CA PHE A 509 15.92 -16.63 -18.33
C PHE A 509 17.12 -16.19 -17.49
N ASP A 510 18.31 -16.62 -17.89
CA ASP A 510 19.54 -16.02 -17.37
C ASP A 510 19.86 -14.70 -18.09
N VAL A 511 20.89 -13.98 -17.62
CA VAL A 511 21.32 -12.69 -18.17
C VAL A 511 21.72 -12.70 -19.64
N THR A 512 21.96 -13.89 -20.22
CA THR A 512 22.29 -14.04 -21.65
C THR A 512 21.04 -14.22 -22.51
N GLY A 513 19.85 -14.25 -21.89
CA GLY A 513 18.58 -14.55 -22.55
C GLY A 513 18.35 -16.04 -22.78
N ARG A 514 19.18 -16.92 -22.22
CA ARG A 514 18.97 -18.37 -22.33
C ARG A 514 17.89 -18.79 -21.34
N ARG A 515 16.89 -19.50 -21.83
CA ARG A 515 15.82 -20.06 -20.99
C ARG A 515 16.37 -21.10 -20.01
N VAL A 516 16.15 -20.86 -18.73
CA VAL A 516 16.56 -21.69 -17.60
C VAL A 516 15.48 -22.69 -17.24
N ARG A 517 14.23 -22.23 -17.15
CA ARG A 517 13.07 -23.05 -16.80
C ARG A 517 11.78 -22.46 -17.37
N THR A 518 10.82 -23.34 -17.66
CA THR A 518 9.43 -22.97 -17.91
C THR A 518 8.63 -23.36 -16.68
N LEU A 519 7.96 -22.40 -16.04
CA LEU A 519 7.16 -22.62 -14.84
C LEU A 519 5.77 -23.14 -15.20
N PHE A 520 5.19 -22.64 -16.28
CA PHE A 520 4.03 -23.25 -16.94
C PHE A 520 3.99 -22.88 -18.42
N ASN A 521 3.26 -23.68 -19.21
CA ASN A 521 2.97 -23.43 -20.62
C ASN A 521 1.65 -24.11 -20.99
N GLY A 522 0.61 -23.35 -21.28
CA GLY A 522 -0.70 -23.89 -21.67
C GLY A 522 -1.85 -22.93 -21.34
N VAL A 523 -3.08 -23.40 -21.55
CA VAL A 523 -4.28 -22.62 -21.22
C VAL A 523 -4.38 -22.43 -19.71
N GLN A 524 -4.35 -21.18 -19.26
CA GLN A 524 -4.54 -20.79 -17.86
C GLN A 524 -5.94 -20.20 -17.67
N PRO A 525 -6.56 -20.33 -16.48
CA PRO A 525 -7.79 -19.61 -16.15
C PRO A 525 -7.56 -18.10 -16.12
N ALA A 526 -8.65 -17.33 -16.18
CA ALA A 526 -8.62 -15.92 -15.81
C ALA A 526 -8.39 -15.76 -14.30
N GLY A 527 -7.98 -14.57 -13.87
CA GLY A 527 -7.75 -14.24 -12.47
C GLY A 527 -6.28 -14.37 -12.04
N ALA A 528 -6.03 -14.08 -10.76
CA ALA A 528 -4.70 -14.13 -10.17
C ALA A 528 -4.32 -15.55 -9.73
N ALA A 529 -3.05 -15.92 -9.93
CA ALA A 529 -2.50 -17.19 -9.51
C ALA A 529 -1.02 -17.07 -9.14
N GLU A 530 -0.60 -17.84 -8.13
CA GLU A 530 0.81 -17.89 -7.71
C GLU A 530 1.59 -18.96 -8.48
N ARG A 531 2.84 -18.66 -8.83
CA ARG A 531 3.78 -19.60 -9.45
C ARG A 531 5.13 -19.55 -8.76
N ASN A 532 5.65 -20.72 -8.44
CA ASN A 532 6.86 -20.86 -7.64
C ASN A 532 8.01 -21.43 -8.46
N TRP A 533 9.18 -20.81 -8.33
CA TRP A 533 10.44 -21.28 -8.87
C TRP A 533 11.40 -21.66 -7.74
N ASP A 534 11.69 -22.95 -7.64
CA ASP A 534 12.61 -23.59 -6.69
C ASP A 534 14.11 -23.31 -6.95
N LEU A 535 14.43 -22.27 -7.74
CA LEU A 535 15.79 -21.91 -8.15
C LEU A 535 16.56 -23.05 -8.84
N ARG A 536 15.86 -23.93 -9.57
CA ARG A 536 16.47 -25.01 -10.37
C ARG A 536 16.19 -24.87 -11.86
N ASP A 537 17.11 -25.34 -12.69
CA ASP A 537 16.95 -25.41 -14.14
C ASP A 537 15.95 -26.51 -14.56
N ALA A 538 15.68 -26.62 -15.86
CA ALA A 538 14.79 -27.64 -16.42
C ALA A 538 15.25 -29.10 -16.17
N ALA A 539 16.52 -29.33 -15.79
CA ALA A 539 17.04 -30.65 -15.42
C ALA A 539 17.02 -30.88 -13.90
N GLY A 540 16.41 -29.97 -13.12
CA GLY A 540 16.32 -30.05 -11.67
C GLY A 540 17.60 -29.70 -10.91
N ARG A 541 18.60 -29.13 -11.59
CA ARG A 541 19.87 -28.72 -10.96
C ARG A 541 19.75 -27.30 -10.42
N PRO A 542 20.27 -27.00 -9.21
CA PRO A 542 20.31 -25.64 -8.68
C PRO A 542 21.01 -24.69 -9.65
N VAL A 543 20.48 -23.49 -9.82
CA VAL A 543 21.11 -22.44 -10.63
C VAL A 543 22.11 -21.65 -9.79
N SER A 544 23.07 -20.99 -10.43
CA SER A 544 24.05 -20.14 -9.74
C SER A 544 23.38 -18.89 -9.19
N ALA A 545 23.92 -18.33 -8.10
CA ALA A 545 23.53 -16.98 -7.67
C ALA A 545 23.79 -15.97 -8.80
N GLY A 546 22.83 -15.07 -9.03
CA GLY A 546 22.90 -14.09 -10.10
C GLY A 546 21.53 -13.50 -10.44
N LEU A 547 21.52 -12.60 -11.42
CA LEU A 547 20.29 -11.99 -11.94
C LEU A 547 19.58 -12.94 -12.91
N TYR A 548 18.26 -13.04 -12.78
CA TYR A 548 17.40 -13.79 -13.67
C TYR A 548 16.21 -12.92 -14.09
N PHE A 549 15.77 -13.12 -15.32
CA PHE A 549 14.60 -12.44 -15.87
C PHE A 549 13.44 -13.43 -15.94
N VAL A 550 12.26 -13.00 -15.51
CA VAL A 550 11.04 -13.80 -15.65
C VAL A 550 10.12 -13.09 -16.62
N ARG A 551 9.56 -13.85 -17.55
CA ARG A 551 8.67 -13.34 -18.57
C ARG A 551 7.39 -14.15 -18.58
N LEU A 552 6.28 -13.45 -18.42
CA LEU A 552 4.96 -13.93 -18.76
C LEU A 552 4.70 -13.59 -20.23
N THR A 553 4.10 -14.51 -20.97
CA THR A 553 3.64 -14.30 -22.34
C THR A 553 2.23 -14.84 -22.42
N SER A 554 1.29 -14.03 -22.87
CA SER A 554 -0.10 -14.40 -23.13
C SER A 554 -0.42 -14.15 -24.60
N ASP A 555 -1.42 -14.84 -25.15
CA ASP A 555 -1.92 -14.57 -26.51
C ASP A 555 -2.52 -13.15 -26.67
N HIS A 556 -2.51 -12.37 -25.59
CA HIS A 556 -3.11 -11.06 -25.51
C HIS A 556 -2.16 -9.96 -25.00
N GLY A 557 -0.93 -10.32 -24.62
CA GLY A 557 0.13 -9.44 -24.10
C GLY A 557 1.45 -10.17 -23.89
#